data_AF-A0AAP0MJN9-F1
#
_entry.id   AF-A0AAP0MJN9-F1
#
_cell.length_a   1.000
_cell.length_b   1.000
_cell.length_c   1.000
_cell.angle_alpha   90.00
_cell.angle_beta   90.00
_cell.angle_gamma   90.00
#
_symmetry.space_group_name_H-M   'P 1'
#
loop_
_entity.id
_entity.type
_entity.pdbx_description
1 polymer ?
#
loop_
_entity_poly.entity_id
_entity_poly.type
_entity_poly.pdbx_seq_one_letter_code
_entity_poly.pdbx_strand_id
1 'polypeptide(L)' 'MEQNLDIFDWELSAEELQKIEQILQYRGSRAEAYLSENGPFRTVEEIWDGEI' A
#
# COMPACT_ATOMS: atom_id res chain seq x y z
N MET A 1 -0.32 -21.57 -2.99
CA MET A 1 -0.23 -20.54 -4.05
C MET A 1 -1.30 -20.71 -5.12
N GLU A 2 -1.89 -21.89 -5.30
CA GLU A 2 -2.94 -22.13 -6.31
C GLU A 2 -4.10 -21.12 -6.23
N GLN A 3 -4.60 -20.83 -5.03
CA GLN A 3 -5.70 -19.87 -4.84
C GLN A 3 -5.45 -18.45 -5.36
N ASN A 4 -4.20 -17.97 -5.39
CA ASN A 4 -3.90 -16.64 -5.93
C ASN A 4 -3.97 -16.60 -7.46
N LEU A 5 -3.96 -17.76 -8.12
CA LEU A 5 -4.08 -17.90 -9.57
C LEU A 5 -5.54 -17.98 -10.01
N ASP A 6 -6.44 -18.40 -9.13
CA ASP A 6 -7.88 -18.59 -9.39
C ASP A 6 -8.68 -17.26 -9.26
N ILE A 7 -8.17 -16.17 -9.85
CA ILE A 7 -8.76 -14.82 -9.75
C ILE A 7 -9.45 -14.34 -11.04
N PHE A 8 -9.43 -15.14 -12.12
CA PHE A 8 -9.90 -14.70 -13.43
C PHE A 8 -11.37 -15.06 -13.74
N ASP A 9 -11.93 -16.06 -13.05
CA ASP A 9 -13.27 -16.59 -13.36
C ASP A 9 -14.41 -15.92 -12.58
N TRP A 10 -14.12 -14.85 -11.84
CA TRP A 10 -15.09 -14.08 -11.07
C TRP A 10 -14.72 -12.60 -11.02
N GLU A 11 -15.71 -11.76 -10.68
CA GLU A 11 -15.52 -10.33 -10.51
C GLU A 11 -16.21 -9.85 -9.23
N LEU A 12 -15.72 -8.73 -8.69
CA LEU A 12 -16.37 -8.03 -7.58
C LEU A 12 -17.53 -7.20 -8.13
N SER A 13 -18.64 -7.19 -7.40
CA SER A 13 -19.75 -6.28 -7.68
C SER A 13 -19.38 -4.83 -7.38
N ALA A 14 -20.13 -3.88 -7.96
CA ALA A 14 -19.94 -2.46 -7.70
C ALA A 14 -20.08 -2.10 -6.20
N GLU A 15 -20.96 -2.79 -5.47
CA GLU A 15 -21.13 -2.60 -4.02
C GLU A 15 -19.89 -3.07 -3.24
N GLU A 16 -19.30 -4.20 -3.62
CA GLU A 16 -18.09 -4.72 -2.98
C GLU A 16 -16.88 -3.82 -3.26
N LEU A 17 -16.74 -3.32 -4.49
CA LEU A 17 -15.73 -2.31 -4.83
C LEU A 17 -15.88 -1.06 -3.97
N GLN A 18 -17.11 -0.54 -3.82
CA GLN A 18 -17.38 0.64 -2.99
C GLN A 18 -17.03 0.41 -1.50
N LYS A 19 -17.18 -0.81 -0.98
CA LYS A 19 -16.76 -1.15 0.39
C LYS A 19 -15.24 -1.16 0.55
N ILE A 20 -14.51 -1.62 -0.47
CA ILE A 20 -13.04 -1.63 -0.48
C ILE A 20 -12.49 -0.19 -0.47
N GLU A 21 -13.11 0.72 -1.23
CA GLU A 21 -12.71 2.14 -1.27
C GLU A 21 -12.82 2.84 0.10
N GLN A 22 -13.67 2.33 1.01
CA GLN A 22 -13.85 2.88 2.35
C GLN A 22 -12.82 2.37 3.36
N ILE A 23 -11.96 1.43 2.97
CA ILE A 23 -10.91 0.91 3.85
C ILE A 23 -9.90 2.04 4.12
N LEU A 24 -9.62 2.30 5.40
CA LEU A 24 -8.59 3.23 5.82
C LEU A 24 -7.24 2.79 5.23
N GLN A 25 -6.68 3.65 4.40
CA GLN A 25 -5.40 3.40 3.75
C GLN A 25 -4.25 3.71 4.71
N TYR A 26 -3.27 2.80 4.75
CA TYR A 26 -2.00 3.00 5.43
C TYR A 26 -0.92 2.23 4.69
N ARG A 27 0.29 2.80 4.63
CA ARG A 27 1.42 2.12 4.00
C ARG A 27 1.91 0.97 4.89
N GLY A 28 1.83 -0.27 4.39
CA GLY A 28 2.24 -1.46 5.14
C GLY A 28 3.74 -1.54 5.46
N SER A 29 4.59 -0.89 4.65
CA SER A 29 6.03 -0.74 4.93
C SER A 29 6.43 0.72 4.76
N ARG A 30 6.77 1.37 5.87
CA ARG A 30 7.19 2.77 5.93
C ARG A 30 8.66 2.98 5.51
N ALA A 31 9.42 1.90 5.29
CA ALA A 31 10.83 1.97 4.91
C ALA A 31 11.72 2.72 5.94
N GLU A 32 11.32 2.75 7.22
CA GLU A 32 12.02 3.48 8.30
C GLU A 32 13.47 3.03 8.51
N ALA A 33 13.78 1.77 8.18
CA ALA A 33 15.13 1.22 8.23
C ALA A 33 16.14 1.93 7.31
N TYR A 34 15.66 2.72 6.35
CA TYR A 34 16.50 3.47 5.41
C TYR A 34 16.66 4.95 5.78
N LEU A 35 16.07 5.40 6.90
CA LEU A 35 16.23 6.77 7.38
C LEU A 35 17.60 6.98 8.01
N SER A 36 18.20 8.12 7.71
CA SER A 36 19.46 8.53 8.32
C SER A 36 19.57 10.04 8.33
N GLU A 37 19.97 10.63 9.46
CA GLU A 37 20.19 12.08 9.56
C GLU A 37 21.22 12.60 8.54
N ASN A 38 22.24 11.77 8.26
CA ASN A 38 23.30 12.05 7.29
C ASN A 38 23.06 11.39 5.93
N GLY A 39 21.91 10.73 5.75
CA GLY A 39 21.54 10.03 4.53
C GLY A 39 20.72 10.89 3.56
N PRO A 40 20.34 10.31 2.41
CA PRO A 40 19.53 11.00 1.41
C PRO A 40 18.11 11.29 1.89
N PHE A 41 17.60 10.52 2.85
CA PHE A 41 16.25 10.66 3.40
C PHE A 41 16.29 10.69 4.93
N ARG A 42 15.72 11.74 5.51
CA ARG A 42 15.64 11.99 6.95
C ARG A 42 14.26 11.68 7.51
N THR A 43 13.22 11.75 6.68
CA THR A 43 11.85 11.40 7.07
C THR A 43 11.22 10.40 6.12
N VAL A 44 10.14 9.76 6.55
CA VAL A 44 9.41 8.80 5.72
C VAL A 44 8.72 9.51 4.54
N GLU A 45 8.25 10.74 4.76
CA GLU A 45 7.65 11.57 3.73
C GLU A 45 8.63 11.87 2.60
N GLU A 46 9.91 12.10 2.92
CA GLU A 46 10.95 12.29 1.91
C GLU A 46 11.23 11.01 1.10
N ILE A 47 11.07 9.81 1.68
CA ILE A 47 11.22 8.54 0.95
C ILE A 47 10.09 8.34 -0.08
N TRP A 48 8.87 8.73 0.28
CA TRP A 48 7.67 8.46 -0.50
C TRP A 48 7.10 9.68 -1.19
N ASP A 49 7.85 10.78 -1.26
CA ASP A 49 7.41 12.07 -1.84
C ASP A 49 6.04 12.55 -1.31
N GLY A 50 5.77 12.27 -0.03
CA GLY A 50 4.51 12.61 0.64
C GLY A 50 3.37 11.58 0.46
N GLU A 51 3.57 10.48 -0.28
CA GLU A 51 2.60 9.40 -0.45
C GLU A 51 2.61 8.42 0.75
N ILE A 52 2.21 8.90 1.93
CA ILE A 52 2.14 8.10 3.17
C ILE A 52 0.74 7.99 3.78
#